data_AF-A0A949MQA0-F1
#
_entry.id   AF-A0A949MQA0-F1
#
_cell.length_a   1.000
_cell.length_b   1.000
_cell.length_c   1.000
_cell.angle_alpha   90.00
_cell.angle_beta   90.00
_cell.angle_gamma   90.00
#
_symmetry.space_group_name_H-M   'P 1'
#
loop_
_entity.id
_entity.type
_entity.pdbx_description
1 polymer ?
#
loop_
_entity_poly.entity_id
_entity_poly.type
_entity_poly.pdbx_seq_one_letter_code
_entity_poly.pdbx_strand_id
1 'polypeptide(L)'
;MTYYYHYMSHDSYYLLGWLQPSGKVAILCRSRGNNPGPAYCWTKREAIQLRTRLANDKRGDQNPSARRIIRQLLVYRYLTNHPMPWRPGDLWVYAEPNEVEPVEAGFTHAGY
;
A
#
# COMPACT_ATOMS: atom_id res chain seq x y z
N MET A 1 -10.49 -22.09 8.89
CA MET A 1 -9.95 -20.83 8.32
C MET A 1 -8.48 -20.79 8.65
N THR A 2 -7.62 -20.99 7.66
CA THR A 2 -6.17 -21.11 7.88
C THR A 2 -5.55 -19.75 7.61
N TYR A 3 -5.15 -19.04 8.67
CA TYR A 3 -4.42 -17.78 8.57
C TYR A 3 -2.94 -18.11 8.37
N TYR A 4 -2.36 -17.67 7.25
CA TYR A 4 -0.93 -17.84 7.00
C TYR A 4 -0.16 -16.80 7.82
N TYR A 5 0.40 -17.21 8.95
CA TYR A 5 1.31 -16.40 9.76
C TYR A 5 2.74 -16.59 9.25
N HIS A 6 3.18 -15.68 8.38
CA HIS A 6 4.61 -15.55 8.08
C HIS A 6 5.24 -14.78 9.25
N TYR A 7 6.13 -15.42 10.01
CA TYR A 7 6.94 -14.74 11.03
C TYR A 7 7.75 -13.62 10.33
N MET A 8 7.36 -12.36 10.58
CA MET A 8 8.06 -11.18 10.08
C MET A 8 9.20 -10.86 11.06
N SER A 9 10.44 -11.05 10.61
CA SER A 9 11.65 -10.48 11.24
C SER A 9 11.51 -8.95 11.32
N HIS A 10 12.34 -8.26 12.09
CA HIS A 10 12.36 -6.80 12.34
C HIS A 10 12.66 -5.94 11.07
N ASP A 11 12.26 -6.41 9.89
CA ASP A 11 12.38 -5.72 8.63
C ASP A 11 11.29 -4.65 8.55
N SER A 12 11.70 -3.39 8.45
CA SER A 12 10.76 -2.31 8.18
C SER A 12 10.18 -2.48 6.78
N TYR A 13 8.91 -2.90 6.69
CA TYR A 13 8.21 -3.02 5.42
C TYR A 13 7.65 -1.68 4.96
N TYR A 14 7.57 -1.51 3.65
CA TYR A 14 6.94 -0.37 3.01
C TYR A 14 5.71 -0.82 2.22
N LEU A 15 4.72 0.06 2.17
CA LEU A 15 3.41 -0.17 1.58
C LEU A 15 3.01 1.02 0.71
N LEU A 16 2.11 0.76 -0.24
CA LEU A 16 1.41 1.83 -0.96
C LEU A 16 0.03 2.02 -0.36
N GLY A 17 -0.25 3.23 0.08
CA GLY A 17 -1.48 3.56 0.79
C GLY A 17 -2.14 4.84 0.30
N TRP A 18 -3.45 4.95 0.54
CA TRP A 18 -4.23 6.16 0.33
C TRP A 18 -5.01 6.50 1.61
N LEU A 19 -4.68 7.64 2.21
CA LEU A 19 -5.39 8.16 3.39
C LEU A 19 -6.86 8.41 3.07
N GLN A 20 -7.75 7.78 3.84
CA GLN A 20 -9.20 7.94 3.71
C GLN A 20 -9.71 9.07 4.61
N PRO A 21 -10.87 9.67 4.28
CA PRO A 21 -11.53 10.65 5.15
C PRO A 21 -11.85 10.11 6.55
N SER A 22 -11.99 8.79 6.71
CA SER A 22 -12.20 8.14 8.01
C SER A 22 -10.95 8.08 8.89
N GLY A 23 -9.81 8.58 8.44
CA GLY A 23 -8.51 8.50 9.11
C GLY A 23 -7.73 7.23 8.79
N LYS A 24 -8.40 6.14 8.44
CA LYS A 24 -7.74 4.88 8.03
C LYS A 24 -6.93 5.05 6.75
N VAL A 25 -5.94 4.18 6.54
CA VAL A 25 -5.16 4.14 5.30
C VAL A 25 -5.56 2.90 4.51
N ALA A 26 -6.06 3.12 3.28
CA ALA A 26 -6.36 2.04 2.34
C ALA A 26 -5.05 1.57 1.67
N ILE A 27 -4.62 0.36 1.98
CA ILE A 27 -3.39 -0.27 1.50
C ILE A 27 -3.67 -1.12 0.27
N LEU A 28 -2.87 -0.92 -0.77
CA LEU A 28 -2.99 -1.65 -2.03
C LEU A 28 -2.67 -3.15 -1.84
N CYS A 29 -3.54 -4.01 -2.36
CA CYS A 29 -3.32 -5.45 -2.43
C CYS A 29 -3.01 -5.95 -3.84
N ARG A 30 -2.19 -6.99 -3.90
CA ARG A 30 -2.01 -7.84 -5.07
C ARG A 30 -3.14 -8.86 -5.07
N SER A 31 -4.15 -8.65 -5.90
CA SER A 31 -5.34 -9.52 -5.93
C SER A 31 -5.14 -10.84 -6.68
N ARG A 32 -4.07 -10.98 -7.47
CA ARG A 32 -3.75 -12.17 -8.28
C ARG A 32 -2.23 -12.41 -8.35
N GLY A 33 -1.84 -13.64 -8.70
CA GLY A 33 -0.45 -14.06 -8.91
C GLY A 33 0.10 -14.94 -7.79
N ASN A 34 1.42 -15.19 -7.81
CA ASN A 34 2.09 -16.12 -6.89
C ASN A 34 2.23 -15.61 -5.45
N ASN A 35 1.96 -14.32 -5.20
CA ASN A 35 2.06 -13.72 -3.87
C ASN A 35 0.93 -12.69 -3.65
N PRO A 36 -0.32 -13.15 -3.48
CA PRO A 36 -1.47 -12.30 -3.21
C PRO A 36 -1.44 -11.71 -1.80
N GLY A 37 -2.18 -10.61 -1.59
CA GLY A 37 -2.25 -9.88 -0.32
C GLY A 37 -1.66 -8.48 -0.37
N PRO A 38 -1.42 -7.83 0.79
CA PRO A 38 -0.89 -6.47 0.83
C PRO A 38 0.42 -6.38 0.06
N ALA A 39 0.58 -5.30 -0.72
CA ALA A 39 1.74 -5.11 -1.57
C ALA A 39 2.96 -4.66 -0.78
N TYR A 40 3.46 -5.51 0.12
CA TYR A 40 4.67 -5.29 0.89
C TYR A 40 5.88 -5.12 -0.03
N CYS A 41 6.71 -4.13 0.29
CA CYS A 41 8.01 -3.87 -0.29
C CYS A 41 9.05 -3.89 0.84
N TRP A 42 10.23 -4.45 0.59
CA TRP A 42 11.30 -4.51 1.60
C TRP A 42 12.00 -3.17 1.74
N THR A 43 12.00 -2.35 0.68
CA THR A 43 12.64 -1.03 0.72
C THR A 43 11.72 0.08 0.24
N LYS A 44 11.96 1.30 0.73
CA LYS A 44 11.30 2.51 0.22
C LYS A 44 11.45 2.64 -1.30
N ARG A 45 12.63 2.30 -1.83
CA ARG A 45 12.92 2.35 -3.28
C ARG A 45 12.03 1.41 -4.07
N GLU A 46 11.83 0.19 -3.59
CA GLU A 46 10.93 -0.78 -4.23
C GLU A 46 9.49 -0.28 -4.25
N ALA A 47 9.02 0.32 -3.14
CA ALA A 47 7.67 0.90 -3.07
C ALA A 47 7.49 2.04 -4.09
N ILE A 48 8.48 2.95 -4.19
CA ILE A 48 8.47 4.02 -5.19
C ILE A 48 8.46 3.44 -6.61
N GLN A 49 9.31 2.45 -6.90
CA GLN A 49 9.36 1.79 -8.20
C GLN A 49 8.05 1.06 -8.53
N LEU A 50 7.40 0.43 -7.55
CA LEU A 50 6.10 -0.19 -7.72
C LEU A 50 5.03 0.85 -8.05
N ARG A 51 4.96 1.96 -7.30
CA ARG A 51 4.04 3.07 -7.59
C ARG A 51 4.24 3.60 -9.01
N THR A 52 5.48 3.89 -9.41
CA THR A 52 5.80 4.40 -10.75
C THR A 52 5.41 3.41 -11.84
N ARG A 53 5.65 2.11 -11.64
CA ARG A 53 5.22 1.06 -12.59
C ARG A 53 3.70 1.04 -12.73
N LEU A 54 2.96 1.06 -11.62
CA LEU A 54 1.50 1.03 -11.64
C LEU A 54 0.90 2.29 -12.27
N ALA A 55 1.45 3.48 -11.98
CA ALA A 55 0.98 4.75 -12.54
C ALA A 55 1.12 4.83 -14.07
N ASN A 56 2.09 4.09 -14.62
CA ASN A 56 2.41 4.02 -16.05
C ASN A 56 1.93 2.72 -16.72
N ASP A 57 1.21 1.85 -16.00
CA ASP A 57 0.67 0.62 -16.57
C ASP A 57 -0.38 0.96 -17.64
N LYS A 58 -0.20 0.41 -18.85
CA LYS A 58 -1.10 0.62 -20.00
C LYS A 58 -2.53 0.12 -19.73
N ARG A 59 -2.70 -0.86 -18.84
CA ARG A 59 -4.05 -1.29 -18.41
C ARG A 59 -4.81 -0.17 -17.71
N GLY A 60 -4.10 0.79 -17.13
CA GLY A 60 -4.70 2.01 -16.55
C GLY A 60 -5.35 2.93 -17.60
N ASP A 61 -5.02 2.80 -18.88
CA ASP A 61 -5.68 3.56 -19.96
C ASP A 61 -7.14 3.10 -20.15
N GLN A 62 -7.45 1.85 -19.80
CA GLN A 62 -8.81 1.29 -19.85
C GLN A 62 -9.65 1.65 -18.61
N ASN A 63 -9.03 2.20 -17.54
CA ASN A 63 -9.72 2.64 -16.33
C ASN A 63 -9.07 3.91 -15.75
N PRO A 64 -9.47 5.10 -16.25
CA PRO A 64 -8.91 6.39 -15.83
C PRO A 64 -9.08 6.65 -14.32
N SER A 65 -10.19 6.20 -13.73
CA SER A 65 -10.46 6.36 -12.29
C SER A 65 -9.46 5.57 -11.44
N ALA A 66 -9.21 4.30 -11.79
CA ALA A 66 -8.19 3.50 -11.11
C ALA A 66 -6.80 4.13 -11.26
N ARG A 67 -6.47 4.65 -12.45
CA ARG A 67 -5.20 5.35 -12.69
C ARG A 67 -5.05 6.58 -11.81
N ARG A 68 -6.12 7.37 -11.62
CA ARG A 68 -6.12 8.55 -10.75
C ARG A 68 -5.81 8.17 -9.30
N ILE A 69 -6.45 7.13 -8.77
CA ILE A 69 -6.20 6.64 -7.41
C ILE A 69 -4.75 6.16 -7.27
N ILE A 70 -4.26 5.35 -8.21
CA ILE A 70 -2.89 4.82 -8.18
C ILE A 70 -1.84 5.94 -8.15
N ARG A 71 -2.06 7.02 -8.92
CA ARG A 71 -1.16 8.18 -8.95
C ARG A 71 -1.14 8.97 -7.64
N GLN A 72 -2.17 8.84 -6.82
CA GLN A 72 -2.29 9.51 -5.51
C GLN A 72 -1.75 8.65 -4.35
N LEU A 73 -1.29 7.42 -4.62
CA LEU A 73 -0.73 6.55 -3.59
C LEU A 73 0.55 7.15 -3.00
N LEU A 74 0.63 7.12 -1.67
CA LEU A 74 1.81 7.49 -0.91
C LEU A 74 2.52 6.24 -0.40
N VAL A 75 3.82 6.37 -0.16
CA VAL A 75 4.60 5.33 0.50
C VAL A 75 4.47 5.46 2.02
N TYR A 76 4.01 4.39 2.64
CA TYR A 76 3.94 4.23 4.09
C TYR A 76 4.95 3.21 4.57
N ARG A 77 5.48 3.40 5.77
CA ARG A 77 6.22 2.40 6.52
C ARG A 77 5.22 1.67 7.41
N TYR A 78 5.25 0.35 7.39
CA TYR A 78 4.43 -0.47 8.27
C TYR A 78 5.12 -0.63 9.61
N LEU A 79 4.41 -0.32 10.70
CA LEU A 79 4.96 -0.24 12.04
C LEU A 79 4.70 -1.50 12.88
N THR A 80 3.78 -2.35 12.45
CA THR A 80 3.38 -3.54 13.21
C THR A 80 4.08 -4.80 12.73
N ASN A 81 4.34 -5.70 13.66
CA ASN A 81 4.94 -7.02 13.37
C ASN A 81 3.90 -8.10 13.03
N HIS A 82 2.61 -7.75 13.02
CA HIS A 82 1.53 -8.65 12.64
C HIS A 82 1.19 -8.47 11.16
N PRO A 83 0.89 -9.55 10.42
CA PRO A 83 0.43 -9.43 9.05
C PRO A 83 -0.94 -8.75 9.01
N MET A 84 -1.13 -7.86 8.04
CA MET A 84 -2.39 -7.17 7.85
C MET A 84 -3.46 -8.20 7.41
N PRO A 85 -4.66 -8.23 8.01
CA PRO A 85 -5.68 -9.21 7.64
C PRO A 85 -6.21 -8.93 6.23
N TRP A 86 -6.22 -9.95 5.37
CA TRP A 86 -6.68 -9.85 3.98
C TRP A 86 -7.32 -11.15 3.50
N ARG A 87 -8.11 -11.08 2.42
CA ARG A 87 -8.76 -12.23 1.78
C ARG A 87 -8.40 -12.31 0.29
N PRO A 88 -8.35 -13.52 -0.30
CA PRO A 88 -8.17 -13.67 -1.74
C PRO A 88 -9.19 -12.84 -2.54
N GLY A 89 -8.70 -12.00 -3.44
CA GLY A 89 -9.51 -11.09 -4.25
C GLY A 89 -9.59 -9.66 -3.72
N ASP A 90 -9.17 -9.39 -2.48
CA ASP A 90 -9.13 -8.03 -1.95
C ASP A 90 -8.20 -7.14 -2.79
N LEU A 91 -8.70 -5.97 -3.19
CA LEU A 91 -7.92 -4.93 -3.86
C LEU A 91 -7.32 -3.93 -2.87
N TRP A 92 -8.01 -3.74 -1.75
CA TRP A 92 -7.66 -2.82 -0.68
C TRP A 92 -7.86 -3.51 0.66
N VAL A 93 -6.95 -3.24 1.59
CA VAL A 93 -7.12 -3.53 3.01
C VAL A 93 -6.91 -2.24 3.80
N TYR A 94 -7.37 -2.18 5.04
CA TYR A 94 -7.37 -0.94 5.81
C TYR A 94 -6.47 -1.08 7.01
N ALA A 95 -5.51 -0.17 7.12
CA ALA A 95 -4.65 -0.02 8.28
C ALA A 95 -5.14 1.17 9.13
N GLU A 96 -5.01 1.05 10.45
CA GLU A 96 -5.23 2.15 11.37
C GLU A 96 -4.04 3.14 11.32
N PRO A 97 -4.26 4.43 11.64
CA PRO A 97 -3.22 5.47 11.56
C PRO A 97 -1.96 5.18 12.39
N ASN A 98 -2.11 4.43 13.48
CA ASN A 98 -1.00 4.03 14.36
C ASN A 98 -0.23 2.80 13.85
N GLU A 99 -0.70 2.13 12.81
CA GLU A 99 -0.05 0.96 12.21
C GLU A 99 0.87 1.34 11.05
N VAL A 100 0.74 2.57 10.53
CA VAL A 100 1.48 3.05 9.36
C VAL A 100 1.97 4.48 9.53
N GLU A 101 3.20 4.73 9.07
CA GLU A 101 3.82 6.05 9.09
C GLU A 101 4.06 6.54 7.65
N PRO A 102 3.58 7.72 7.24
CA PRO A 102 3.85 8.24 5.91
C PRO A 102 5.33 8.61 5.76
N VAL A 103 6.00 8.02 4.78
CA VAL A 103 7.46 8.20 4.56
C VAL A 103 7.77 9.37 3.63
N GLU A 104 6.74 9.86 2.95
CA GLU A 104 6.79 10.97 2.00
C GLU A 104 6.15 12.25 2.54
N ALA A 105 5.73 12.27 3.81
CA ALA A 105 5.19 13.43 4.51
C ALA A 105 6.29 14.45 4.86
N GLY A 106 6.96 14.96 3.83
CA GLY A 106 7.71 16.22 3.84
C GLY A 106 7.15 17.24 2.85
N PHE A 107 6.09 16.92 2.11
CA PHE A 107 5.57 17.75 1.00
C PHE A 107 4.08 18.07 1.07
N THR A 108 3.51 18.16 2.28
CA THR A 108 2.15 18.71 2.45
C THR A 108 2.10 19.73 3.58
N HIS A 109 2.90 20.78 3.45
CA HIS A 109 2.59 22.10 3.99
C HIS A 109 3.15 23.17 3.03
N ALA A 110 2.43 23.37 1.93
CA ALA A 110 2.43 24.63 1.19
C ALA A 110 1.01 24.82 0.66
N GLY A 111 0.11 25.07 1.61
CA GLY A 111 -1.19 25.65 1.32
C GLY A 111 -1.07 27.17 1.29
N TYR A 112 -1.97 27.75 0.49
CA TYR A 112 -2.21 29.16 0.18
C TYR A 112 -1.37 29.76 -0.95
#